data_AF-A0A1M7KIT5-F1
#
_entry.id   AF-A0A1M7KIT5-F1
#
_cell.length_a   1.000
_cell.length_b   1.000
_cell.length_c   1.000
_cell.angle_alpha   90.00
_cell.angle_beta   90.00
_cell.angle_gamma   90.00
#
_symmetry.space_group_name_H-M   'P 1'
#
loop_
_entity.id
_entity.type
_entity.pdbx_description
1 polymer ?
#
loop_
_entity_poly.entity_id
_entity_poly.type
_entity_poly.pdbx_seq_one_letter_code
_entity_poly.pdbx_strand_id
1 'polypeptide(L)'
;MSHRPKRQSGATLLVVLSLLAITSVMALGALQSALVDERLAGNLVAMSRAQLAAEWGAAQQLGRMTRHDSTSHGAADSLTCRDIRIKELDESDSGLQAENVRLSSEPRVGYLQGDCDSHGEVGYWVMGWVSNGEAVVARHLVLLVPELTLDSTPDSASDPVPDSNSSAASTTTPSMLWIDGGFVD
;
A
#
# COMPACT_ATOMS: atom_id res chain seq x y z
N MET A 1 24.60 -42.37 -70.49
CA MET A 1 24.17 -41.06 -69.94
C MET A 1 24.27 -41.12 -68.42
N SER A 2 25.23 -40.39 -67.83
CA SER A 2 25.53 -40.43 -66.39
C SER A 2 24.83 -39.26 -65.69
N HIS A 3 23.77 -39.51 -64.93
CA HIS A 3 23.12 -38.51 -64.08
C HIS A 3 23.97 -38.29 -62.81
N ARG A 4 24.66 -37.14 -62.71
CA ARG A 4 25.29 -36.72 -61.45
C ARG A 4 24.22 -36.11 -60.52
N PRO A 5 24.04 -36.61 -59.29
CA PRO A 5 23.11 -36.02 -58.34
C PRO A 5 23.59 -34.64 -57.87
N LYS A 6 22.67 -33.68 -57.86
CA LYS A 6 22.88 -32.25 -57.55
C LYS A 6 23.29 -32.06 -56.09
N ARG A 7 24.51 -31.57 -55.84
CA ARG A 7 25.05 -31.22 -54.51
C ARG A 7 24.41 -29.98 -53.85
N GLN A 8 23.31 -29.45 -54.39
CA GLN A 8 22.66 -28.22 -53.91
C GLN A 8 21.83 -28.41 -52.62
N SER A 9 21.55 -29.64 -52.19
CA SER A 9 20.63 -29.88 -51.06
C SER A 9 21.21 -29.56 -49.67
N GLY A 10 22.55 -29.53 -49.52
CA GLY A 10 23.18 -29.29 -48.22
C GLY A 10 23.16 -27.82 -47.76
N ALA A 11 23.36 -26.88 -48.70
CA ALA A 11 23.38 -25.46 -48.40
C ALA A 11 22.00 -24.92 -47.99
N THR A 12 20.94 -25.39 -48.65
CA THR A 12 19.56 -24.99 -48.32
C THR A 12 19.16 -25.39 -46.91
N LEU A 13 19.58 -26.58 -46.46
CA LEU A 13 19.27 -27.07 -45.12
C LEU A 13 19.93 -26.21 -44.04
N LEU A 14 21.17 -25.76 -44.26
CA LEU A 14 21.85 -24.84 -43.34
C LEU A 14 21.16 -23.49 -43.27
N VAL A 15 20.69 -22.96 -44.40
CA VAL A 15 19.94 -21.69 -44.42
C VAL A 15 18.64 -21.82 -43.63
N VAL A 16 17.86 -22.87 -43.86
CA VAL A 16 16.61 -23.10 -43.12
C VAL A 16 16.87 -23.27 -41.62
N LEU A 17 17.91 -24.04 -41.26
CA LEU A 17 18.25 -24.26 -39.86
C LEU A 17 18.72 -22.96 -39.18
N SER A 18 19.47 -22.11 -39.89
CA SER A 18 19.86 -20.79 -39.37
C SER A 18 18.66 -19.87 -39.18
N LEU A 19 17.71 -19.85 -40.12
CA LEU A 19 16.48 -19.07 -40.01
C LEU A 19 15.63 -19.55 -38.85
N LEU A 20 15.49 -20.86 -38.67
CA LEU A 20 14.72 -21.46 -37.59
C LEU A 20 15.38 -21.18 -36.22
N ALA A 21 16.71 -21.21 -36.14
CA ALA A 21 17.43 -20.84 -34.93
C ALA A 21 17.20 -19.37 -34.57
N ILE A 22 17.30 -18.46 -35.55
CA ILE A 22 17.05 -17.02 -35.32
C ILE A 22 15.61 -16.78 -34.86
N THR A 23 14.62 -17.40 -35.53
CA THR A 23 13.20 -17.20 -35.16
C THR A 23 12.89 -17.79 -33.79
N SER A 24 13.53 -18.89 -33.41
CA SER A 24 13.37 -19.53 -32.10
C SER A 24 13.90 -18.65 -30.96
N VAL A 25 15.06 -18.02 -31.14
CA VAL A 25 15.60 -17.06 -30.14
C VAL A 25 14.68 -15.84 -30.00
N MET A 26 14.16 -15.31 -31.12
CA MET A 26 13.19 -14.21 -31.08
C MET A 26 11.88 -14.62 -30.37
N ALA A 27 11.37 -15.83 -30.62
CA ALA A 27 10.16 -16.33 -29.97
C ALA A 27 10.33 -16.49 -28.46
N LEU A 28 11.48 -16.98 -28.00
CA LEU A 28 11.79 -17.09 -26.57
C LEU A 28 11.88 -15.72 -25.90
N GLY A 29 12.49 -14.73 -26.56
CA GLY A 29 12.54 -13.35 -26.06
C GLY A 29 11.15 -12.73 -25.89
N ALA A 30 10.25 -12.94 -26.85
CA ALA A 30 8.88 -12.44 -26.78
C ALA A 30 8.09 -13.06 -25.61
N LEU A 31 8.24 -14.37 -25.37
CA LEU A 31 7.58 -15.05 -24.25
C LEU A 31 8.07 -14.58 -22.89
N GLN A 32 9.38 -14.34 -22.75
CA GLN A 32 9.94 -13.79 -21.51
C GLN A 32 9.41 -12.38 -21.23
N SER A 33 9.31 -11.53 -22.25
CA SER A 33 8.73 -10.19 -22.12
C SER A 33 7.29 -10.25 -21.61
N ALA A 34 6.46 -11.13 -22.19
CA ALA A 34 5.06 -11.26 -21.80
C ALA A 34 4.88 -11.69 -20.32
N LEU A 35 5.74 -12.58 -19.82
CA LEU A 35 5.71 -13.01 -18.41
C LEU A 35 6.11 -11.89 -17.45
N VAL A 36 7.06 -11.04 -17.86
CA VAL A 36 7.46 -9.86 -17.06
C VAL A 36 6.29 -8.86 -16.99
N ASP A 37 5.65 -8.58 -18.13
CA ASP A 37 4.51 -7.66 -18.20
C ASP A 37 3.33 -8.16 -17.35
N GLU A 38 3.04 -9.46 -17.36
CA GLU A 38 1.98 -10.05 -16.53
C GLU A 38 2.27 -9.89 -15.04
N ARG A 39 3.52 -10.13 -14.60
CA ARG A 39 3.92 -9.94 -13.20
C ARG A 39 3.82 -8.48 -12.77
N LEU A 40 4.29 -7.55 -13.60
CA LEU A 40 4.17 -6.11 -13.32
C LEU A 40 2.72 -5.67 -13.23
N ALA A 41 1.86 -6.12 -14.16
CA ALA A 41 0.43 -5.82 -14.12
C ALA A 41 -0.24 -6.40 -12.86
N GLY A 42 0.08 -7.65 -12.49
CA GLY A 42 -0.43 -8.29 -11.29
C GLY A 42 -0.03 -7.54 -10.02
N ASN A 43 1.23 -7.11 -9.95
CA ASN A 43 1.81 -6.33 -8.87
C ASN A 43 1.10 -4.97 -8.67
N LEU A 44 0.86 -4.23 -9.75
CA LEU A 44 0.12 -2.96 -9.70
C LEU A 44 -1.33 -3.14 -9.26
N VAL A 45 -1.99 -4.20 -9.72
CA VAL A 45 -3.36 -4.52 -9.31
C VAL A 45 -3.41 -4.92 -7.83
N ALA A 46 -2.41 -5.64 -7.32
CA ALA A 46 -2.33 -5.97 -5.90
C ALA A 46 -2.14 -4.72 -5.03
N MET A 47 -1.24 -3.81 -5.43
CA MET A 47 -1.00 -2.56 -4.69
C MET A 47 -2.23 -1.66 -4.64
N SER A 48 -2.91 -1.46 -5.78
CA SER A 48 -4.14 -0.65 -5.82
C SER A 48 -5.28 -1.24 -4.97
N ARG A 49 -5.38 -2.57 -4.87
CA ARG A 49 -6.34 -3.24 -3.99
C ARG A 49 -5.97 -3.08 -2.51
N ALA A 50 -4.69 -3.17 -2.16
CA ALA A 50 -4.23 -2.90 -0.79
C ALA A 50 -4.55 -1.45 -0.40
N GLN A 51 -4.28 -0.50 -1.31
CA GLN A 51 -4.59 0.91 -1.12
C GLN A 51 -6.09 1.13 -0.89
N LEU A 52 -6.96 0.61 -1.76
CA LEU A 52 -8.41 0.74 -1.61
C LEU A 52 -8.89 0.14 -0.28
N ALA A 53 -8.35 -1.01 0.14
CA ALA A 53 -8.69 -1.61 1.42
C ALA A 53 -8.28 -0.73 2.61
N ALA A 54 -7.11 -0.10 2.55
CA ALA A 54 -6.64 0.83 3.57
C ALA A 54 -7.52 2.09 3.62
N GLU A 55 -7.83 2.68 2.46
CA GLU A 55 -8.72 3.84 2.34
C GLU A 55 -10.12 3.53 2.90
N TRP A 56 -10.64 2.34 2.62
CA TRP A 56 -11.93 1.89 3.13
C TRP A 56 -11.94 1.77 4.66
N GLY A 57 -10.90 1.17 5.24
CA GLY A 57 -10.75 1.12 6.69
C GLY A 57 -10.57 2.51 7.31
N ALA A 58 -9.76 3.38 6.68
CA ALA A 58 -9.56 4.76 7.11
C ALA A 58 -10.87 5.56 7.10
N ALA A 59 -11.69 5.41 6.06
CA ALA A 59 -13.01 6.05 5.97
C ALA A 59 -13.96 5.57 7.07
N GLN A 60 -13.96 4.26 7.40
CA GLN A 60 -14.75 3.73 8.51
C GLN A 60 -14.29 4.31 9.85
N GLN A 61 -12.98 4.37 10.08
CA GLN A 61 -12.41 4.88 11.31
C GLN A 61 -12.67 6.37 11.48
N LEU A 62 -12.55 7.15 10.41
CA LEU A 62 -12.88 8.58 10.42
C LEU A 62 -14.36 8.82 10.78
N GLY A 63 -15.26 7.97 10.27
CA GLY A 63 -16.69 7.99 10.66
C GLY A 63 -16.94 7.66 12.14
N ARG A 64 -16.02 6.96 12.81
CA ARG A 64 -16.06 6.67 14.25
C ARG A 64 -15.49 7.82 15.07
N MET A 65 -14.38 8.42 14.65
CA MET A 65 -13.76 9.58 15.32
C MET A 65 -14.74 10.75 15.44
N THR A 66 -15.52 11.01 14.38
CA THR A 66 -16.51 12.10 14.38
C THR A 66 -17.69 11.87 15.35
N ARG A 67 -17.89 10.66 15.88
CA ARG A 67 -18.99 10.30 16.77
C ARG A 67 -18.58 10.04 18.22
N HIS A 68 -17.31 9.73 18.48
CA HIS A 68 -16.85 9.37 19.81
C HIS A 68 -16.10 10.54 20.46
N ASP A 69 -16.70 11.05 21.53
CA ASP A 69 -16.10 12.00 22.46
C ASP A 69 -14.92 11.31 23.17
N SER A 70 -13.78 12.00 23.21
CA SER A 70 -12.43 11.52 23.53
C SER A 70 -12.34 10.87 24.92
N THR A 71 -12.75 9.61 25.05
CA THR A 71 -12.55 8.83 26.27
C THR A 71 -11.19 8.15 26.19
N SER A 72 -10.16 8.93 26.54
CA SER A 72 -8.76 8.53 26.66
C SER A 72 -8.63 7.18 27.38
N HIS A 73 -8.39 6.10 26.62
CA HIS A 73 -8.02 4.83 27.21
C HIS A 73 -6.53 4.91 27.55
N GLY A 74 -6.24 5.00 28.85
CA GLY A 74 -4.89 5.07 29.38
C GLY A 74 -4.04 3.88 28.91
N ALA A 75 -2.96 4.23 28.21
CA ALA A 75 -1.97 3.32 27.66
C ALA A 75 -1.11 2.70 28.76
N ALA A 76 -1.01 1.37 28.76
CA ALA A 76 0.11 0.67 29.38
C ALA A 76 1.10 0.11 28.33
N ASP A 77 0.79 0.21 27.03
CA ASP A 77 1.68 -0.25 25.93
C ASP A 77 1.28 0.36 24.57
N SER A 78 1.02 1.67 24.49
CA SER A 78 0.66 2.30 23.22
C SER A 78 1.92 2.49 22.37
N LEU A 79 2.01 1.76 21.26
CA LEU A 79 3.02 2.03 20.24
C LEU A 79 2.86 3.45 19.71
N THR A 80 3.97 4.14 19.48
CA THR A 80 3.91 5.42 18.77
C THR A 80 3.57 5.18 17.30
N CYS A 81 2.84 6.10 16.67
CA CYS A 81 2.52 6.00 15.23
C CYS A 81 3.79 5.90 14.37
N ARG A 82 4.91 6.44 14.87
CA ARG A 82 6.23 6.30 14.25
C ARG A 82 6.78 4.89 14.36
N ASP A 83 6.61 4.21 15.49
CA ASP A 83 7.08 2.83 15.69
C ASP A 83 6.30 1.84 14.82
N ILE A 84 5.01 2.10 14.59
CA ILE A 84 4.18 1.28 13.69
C ILE A 84 4.72 1.32 12.27
N ARG A 85 5.16 2.50 11.82
CA ARG A 85 5.81 2.65 10.51
C ARG A 85 7.10 1.82 10.41
N ILE A 86 7.88 1.74 11.49
CA ILE A 86 9.14 0.96 11.50
C ILE A 86 8.84 -0.54 11.58
N LYS A 87 7.87 -0.95 12.40
CA LYS A 87 7.47 -2.35 12.53
C LYS A 87 6.83 -2.91 11.25
N GLU A 88 6.20 -2.08 10.43
CA GLU A 88 5.71 -2.52 9.13
C GLU A 88 6.84 -2.84 8.14
N LEU A 89 7.99 -2.17 8.28
CA LEU A 89 9.17 -2.44 7.45
C LEU A 89 9.91 -3.71 7.90
N ASP A 90 9.80 -4.07 9.17
CA ASP A 90 10.31 -5.33 9.72
C ASP A 90 9.24 -6.41 9.52
N GLU A 91 9.18 -6.99 8.33
CA GLU A 91 8.23 -8.02 7.86
C GLU A 91 7.97 -9.21 8.80
N SER A 92 8.71 -9.33 9.90
CA SER A 92 8.98 -10.59 10.56
C SER A 92 8.05 -10.97 11.72
N ASP A 93 7.19 -10.10 12.26
CA ASP A 93 6.26 -10.60 13.29
C ASP A 93 5.00 -9.77 13.48
N SER A 94 3.87 -10.45 13.31
CA SER A 94 2.51 -9.90 13.33
C SER A 94 2.03 -9.70 14.77
N GLY A 95 2.78 -8.92 15.55
CA GLY A 95 2.45 -8.57 16.93
C GLY A 95 1.43 -7.44 17.05
N LEU A 96 0.97 -6.85 15.94
CA LEU A 96 -0.09 -5.84 15.96
C LEU A 96 -1.41 -6.54 16.28
N GLN A 97 -1.89 -6.38 17.51
CA GLN A 97 -3.27 -6.73 17.88
C GLN A 97 -4.22 -5.80 17.13
N ALA A 98 -4.57 -6.18 15.90
CA ALA A 98 -5.42 -5.41 15.02
C ALA A 98 -6.63 -6.22 14.58
N GLU A 99 -7.76 -5.51 14.45
CA GLU A 99 -9.00 -6.08 13.96
C GLU A 99 -8.84 -6.41 12.47
N ASN A 100 -8.95 -7.69 12.11
CA ASN A 100 -8.87 -8.16 10.73
C ASN A 100 -10.24 -8.06 10.06
N VAL A 101 -10.43 -7.09 9.18
CA VAL A 101 -11.67 -6.95 8.40
C VAL A 101 -11.47 -7.48 6.98
N ARG A 102 -12.28 -8.47 6.60
CA ARG A 102 -12.26 -9.09 5.26
C ARG A 102 -13.33 -8.44 4.38
N LEU A 103 -12.93 -7.98 3.19
CA LEU A 103 -13.83 -7.33 2.23
C LEU A 103 -14.45 -8.29 1.21
N SER A 104 -13.90 -9.50 1.07
CA SER A 104 -14.35 -10.52 0.12
C SER A 104 -14.42 -11.91 0.76
N SER A 105 -15.31 -12.77 0.24
CA SER A 105 -15.54 -14.14 0.68
C SER A 105 -14.36 -15.08 0.42
N GLU A 106 -13.47 -14.71 -0.51
CA GLU A 106 -12.19 -15.37 -0.68
C GLU A 106 -11.09 -14.49 -0.07
N PRO A 107 -10.27 -15.02 0.87
CA PRO A 107 -9.27 -14.23 1.56
C PRO A 107 -8.19 -13.82 0.55
N ARG A 108 -8.32 -12.62 -0.01
CA ARG A 108 -7.26 -11.99 -0.81
C ARG A 108 -7.13 -10.50 -0.57
N VAL A 109 -8.10 -9.84 0.08
CA VAL A 109 -8.05 -8.40 0.35
C VAL A 109 -8.70 -8.14 1.70
N GLY A 110 -8.02 -7.38 2.55
CA GLY A 110 -8.54 -6.95 3.84
C GLY A 110 -7.78 -5.74 4.36
N TYR A 111 -8.14 -5.31 5.56
CA TYR A 111 -7.36 -4.31 6.28
C TYR A 111 -7.24 -4.65 7.77
N LEU A 112 -6.19 -4.13 8.37
CA LEU A 112 -5.90 -4.09 9.79
C LEU A 112 -6.02 -2.65 10.26
N GLN A 113 -6.44 -2.43 11.48
CA GLN A 113 -6.47 -1.08 12.06
C GLN A 113 -6.18 -1.11 13.55
N GLY A 114 -5.75 0.03 14.07
CA GLY A 114 -5.59 0.24 15.51
C GLY A 114 -5.29 1.70 15.85
N ASP A 115 -5.15 1.94 17.13
CA ASP A 115 -4.83 3.24 17.68
C ASP A 115 -3.30 3.34 17.88
N CYS A 116 -2.76 4.55 17.86
CA CYS A 116 -1.35 4.81 18.11
C CYS A 116 -1.15 6.17 18.78
N ASP A 117 -0.08 6.33 19.55
CA ASP A 117 0.25 7.63 20.15
C ASP A 117 1.04 8.48 19.16
N SER A 118 0.62 9.73 18.97
CA SER A 118 1.36 10.75 18.23
C SER A 118 1.46 12.00 19.07
N HIS A 119 2.59 12.17 19.74
CA HIS A 119 2.88 13.37 20.56
C HIS A 119 1.85 13.58 21.70
N GLY A 120 1.34 12.51 22.30
CA GLY A 120 0.33 12.59 23.36
C GLY A 120 -1.10 12.78 22.86
N GLU A 121 -1.31 12.81 21.55
CA GLU A 121 -2.63 12.70 20.94
C GLU A 121 -2.84 11.30 20.36
N VAL A 122 -4.11 10.84 20.38
CA VAL A 122 -4.48 9.55 19.81
C VAL A 122 -4.55 9.69 18.29
N GLY A 123 -3.58 9.08 17.61
CA GLY A 123 -3.62 8.82 16.18
C GLY A 123 -4.22 7.44 15.89
N TYR A 124 -4.48 7.20 14.61
CA TYR A 124 -4.99 5.92 14.13
C TYR A 124 -4.19 5.48 12.92
N TRP A 125 -4.07 4.17 12.76
CA TRP A 125 -3.43 3.57 11.60
C TRP A 125 -4.33 2.53 10.98
N VAL A 126 -4.28 2.45 9.65
CA VAL A 126 -5.02 1.46 8.87
C VAL A 126 -4.08 0.89 7.82
N MET A 127 -3.98 -0.43 7.76
CA MET A 127 -3.13 -1.15 6.83
C MET A 127 -3.97 -2.07 5.96
N GLY A 128 -4.16 -1.70 4.71
CA GLY A 128 -4.74 -2.58 3.70
C GLY A 128 -3.71 -3.61 3.24
N TRP A 129 -4.17 -4.82 2.96
CA TRP A 129 -3.31 -5.92 2.54
C TRP A 129 -3.99 -6.76 1.47
N VAL A 130 -3.17 -7.37 0.62
CA VAL A 130 -3.59 -8.34 -0.39
C VAL A 130 -2.80 -9.62 -0.22
N SER A 131 -3.46 -10.78 -0.26
CA SER A 131 -2.83 -12.10 -0.15
C SER A 131 -3.19 -13.00 -1.32
N ASN A 132 -2.27 -13.89 -1.68
CA ASN A 132 -2.53 -14.97 -2.64
C ASN A 132 -3.04 -16.27 -1.96
N GLY A 133 -3.24 -16.26 -0.64
CA GLY A 133 -3.61 -17.41 0.19
C GLY A 133 -2.44 -18.05 0.95
N GLU A 134 -1.21 -17.83 0.50
CA GLU A 134 0.01 -18.34 1.13
C GLU A 134 0.82 -17.21 1.80
N ALA A 135 0.93 -16.07 1.12
CA ALA A 135 1.68 -14.90 1.57
C ALA A 135 0.91 -13.60 1.30
N VAL A 136 1.30 -12.53 1.98
CA VAL A 136 0.86 -11.17 1.67
C VAL A 136 1.70 -10.67 0.49
N VAL A 137 1.04 -10.31 -0.61
CA VAL A 137 1.68 -9.89 -1.86
C VAL A 137 1.69 -8.37 -2.06
N ALA A 138 0.90 -7.64 -1.28
CA ALA A 138 0.92 -6.18 -1.24
C ALA A 138 0.36 -5.66 0.09
N ARG A 139 0.89 -4.52 0.55
CA ARG A 139 0.42 -3.78 1.73
C ARG A 139 0.39 -2.29 1.44
N HIS A 140 -0.50 -1.57 2.13
CA HIS A 140 -0.58 -0.12 2.07
C HIS A 140 -1.00 0.43 3.44
N LEU A 141 -0.18 1.31 4.01
CA LEU A 141 -0.40 1.90 5.34
C LEU A 141 -0.87 3.35 5.20
N VAL A 142 -1.99 3.65 5.86
CA VAL A 142 -2.53 4.99 6.04
C VAL A 142 -2.44 5.35 7.51
N LEU A 143 -1.88 6.53 7.80
CA LEU A 143 -1.84 7.11 9.14
C LEU A 143 -2.80 8.30 9.18
N LEU A 144 -3.71 8.27 10.15
CA LEU A 144 -4.62 9.36 10.48
C LEU A 144 -4.12 9.97 11.79
N VAL A 145 -3.30 11.01 11.64
CA VAL A 145 -2.78 11.75 12.79
C VAL A 145 -3.58 13.05 12.89
N PRO A 146 -4.08 13.43 14.08
CA PRO A 146 -4.65 14.75 14.27
C PRO A 146 -3.63 15.80 13.82
N GLU A 147 -4.11 16.79 13.07
CA GLU A 147 -3.26 17.92 12.72
C GLU A 147 -2.91 18.61 14.04
N LEU A 148 -1.63 18.51 14.44
CA LEU A 148 -1.13 19.25 15.58
C LEU A 148 -1.51 20.70 15.30
N THR A 149 -2.42 21.23 16.12
CA THR A 149 -2.60 22.66 16.19
C THR A 149 -1.27 23.18 16.71
N LEU A 150 -0.37 23.49 15.78
CA LEU A 150 0.72 24.42 16.00
C LEU A 150 -0.03 25.67 16.42
N ASP A 151 -0.20 25.81 17.73
CA ASP A 151 -0.72 27.00 18.38
C ASP A 151 0.25 28.10 17.97
N SER A 152 -0.06 28.71 16.82
CA SER A 152 0.52 29.96 16.40
C SER A 152 0.00 30.94 17.43
N THR A 153 0.67 30.98 18.57
CA THR A 153 0.71 32.11 19.46
C THR A 153 1.62 33.11 18.76
N PRO A 154 1.08 34.12 18.05
CA PRO A 154 1.81 35.37 17.95
C PRO A 154 1.87 35.93 19.38
N ASP A 155 2.96 35.60 20.09
CA ASP A 155 3.36 36.37 21.25
C ASP A 155 3.36 37.85 20.85
N SER A 156 2.60 38.66 21.60
CA SER A 156 2.51 40.14 21.55
C SER A 156 1.58 40.67 20.45
N ALA A 157 0.51 41.43 20.72
CA ALA A 157 0.31 42.40 21.78
C ALA A 157 -1.17 42.54 22.14
N SER A 158 -1.37 42.79 23.43
CA SER A 158 -2.59 43.19 24.14
C SER A 158 -3.46 44.23 23.42
N ASP A 159 -4.73 43.88 23.19
CA ASP A 159 -5.86 44.81 23.24
C ASP A 159 -7.09 44.07 23.81
N PRO A 160 -7.74 44.56 24.87
CA PRO A 160 -8.95 43.96 25.41
C PRO A 160 -10.19 44.51 24.69
N VAL A 161 -10.94 43.66 23.98
CA VAL A 161 -12.31 43.96 23.53
C VAL A 161 -13.25 42.87 24.07
N PRO A 162 -14.34 43.22 24.78
CA PRO A 162 -15.24 42.25 25.36
C PRO A 162 -16.33 41.79 24.38
N ASP A 163 -16.61 40.49 24.48
CA ASP A 163 -17.86 39.76 24.30
C ASP A 163 -18.61 39.84 22.97
N SER A 164 -18.63 38.70 22.26
CA SER A 164 -19.91 38.13 21.77
C SER A 164 -19.76 36.64 21.43
N ASN A 165 -20.63 35.85 22.06
CA ASN A 165 -20.87 34.44 21.86
C ASN A 165 -20.70 33.98 20.39
N SER A 166 -19.67 33.17 20.15
CA SER A 166 -19.68 32.24 19.02
C SER A 166 -19.05 30.93 19.46
N SER A 167 -19.90 29.93 19.67
CA SER A 167 -19.52 28.52 19.76
C SER A 167 -19.06 28.07 18.39
N ALA A 168 -17.80 28.32 18.06
CA ALA A 168 -17.15 27.77 16.88
C ALA A 168 -16.65 26.36 17.22
N ALA A 169 -17.36 25.34 16.73
CA ALA A 169 -16.85 23.97 16.73
C ALA A 169 -15.61 23.93 15.82
N SER A 170 -14.42 23.72 16.39
CA SER A 170 -13.21 23.50 15.62
C SER A 170 -13.37 22.19 14.86
N THR A 171 -13.60 22.29 13.55
CA THR A 171 -13.64 21.13 12.66
C THR A 171 -12.19 20.80 12.30
N THR A 172 -11.52 20.03 13.16
CA THR A 172 -10.16 19.55 12.91
C THR A 172 -10.21 18.62 11.71
N THR A 173 -9.63 19.06 10.59
CA THR A 173 -9.64 18.28 9.35
C THR A 173 -8.41 17.37 9.40
N PRO A 174 -8.55 16.04 9.40
CA PRO A 174 -7.39 15.17 9.42
C PRO A 174 -6.60 15.30 8.11
N SER A 175 -5.30 15.55 8.21
CA SER A 175 -4.38 15.50 7.08
C SER A 175 -4.02 14.04 6.76
N MET A 176 -4.28 13.61 5.53
CA MET A 176 -3.94 12.26 5.05
C MET A 176 -2.52 12.26 4.48
N LEU A 177 -1.60 11.53 5.12
CA LEU A 177 -0.23 11.33 4.62
C LEU A 177 -0.14 9.99 3.90
N TRP A 178 0.08 10.03 2.59
CA TRP A 178 0.31 8.85 1.75
C TRP A 178 1.75 8.38 1.89
N ILE A 179 1.95 7.10 2.18
CA ILE A 179 3.26 6.47 2.20
C ILE A 179 3.20 5.26 1.28
N ASP A 180 3.94 5.30 0.17
CA ASP A 180 4.05 4.17 -0.74
C ASP A 180 4.78 3.02 -0.03
N GLY A 181 4.06 1.91 0.16
CA GLY A 181 4.62 0.64 0.62
C GLY A 181 5.46 0.03 -0.50
N GLY A 182 6.73 -0.25 -0.21
CA GLY A 182 7.63 -0.94 -1.13
C GLY A 182 7.17 -2.37 -1.44
N PHE A 183 7.62 -2.90 -2.57
CA PHE A 183 7.40 -4.29 -2.95
C PHE A 183 8.14 -5.23 -1.99
N VAL A 184 7.44 -6.27 -1.54
CA VAL A 184 8.02 -7.44 -0.89
C VAL A 184 8.30 -8.46 -2.01
N ASP A 185 9.58 -8.80 -2.21
CA ASP A 185 10.02 -9.87 -3.13
C ASP A 185 10.01 -11.24 -2.45
#